data_AF-A0A2I1K6M5-F1
#
_entry.id   AF-A0A2I1K6M5-F1
#
_cell.length_a   1.000
_cell.length_b   1.000
_cell.length_c   1.000
_cell.angle_alpha   90.00
_cell.angle_beta   90.00
_cell.angle_gamma   90.00
#
_symmetry.space_group_name_H-M   'P 1'
#
loop_
_entity.id
_entity.type
_entity.pdbx_description
1 polymer ?
#
loop_
_entity_poly.entity_id
_entity_poly.type
_entity_poly.pdbx_seq_one_letter_code
_entity_poly.pdbx_strand_id
1 'polypeptide(L)'
;MFSCPNCHFPSKGEKFVCPNCGSDLQTGKQGSESQTISHPKENTDSKNRQMLAKEKHFIHRMKRYMAYLIFCLKHPLSNLKKDVPESYLYWKISLLLLVIFNTLTVTLFLKQSLSYYEWFARISLLPSLKVAFLPLLFSLRTLIFLALAFPLLPLLMAGVRFYSRKGKWQINDQMNQFFGSISLSIFLSFIAMILAFSAPILFLLVIICLLVIEIIILIVAVSFFYFKENLNLSPLNTYSLILLTCIIYICCLIILGILIY
;
A
#
# COMPACT_ATOMS: atom_id res chain seq x y z
N MET A 1 8.40 -3.88 -35.30
CA MET A 1 8.17 -3.95 -33.83
C MET A 1 9.52 -3.82 -33.17
N PHE A 2 9.74 -2.78 -32.36
CA PHE A 2 11.00 -2.58 -31.67
C PHE A 2 10.82 -2.93 -30.19
N SER A 3 11.64 -3.83 -29.65
CA SER A 3 11.69 -4.08 -28.21
C SER A 3 12.58 -3.05 -27.54
N CYS A 4 12.09 -2.44 -26.47
CA CYS A 4 12.90 -1.55 -25.65
C CYS A 4 14.13 -2.30 -25.11
N PRO A 5 15.36 -1.78 -25.27
CA PRO A 5 16.57 -2.47 -24.81
C PRO A 5 16.66 -2.60 -23.29
N ASN A 6 15.92 -1.79 -22.53
CA ASN A 6 15.98 -1.78 -21.06
C ASN A 6 14.90 -2.65 -20.39
N CYS A 7 13.73 -2.82 -21.02
CA CYS A 7 12.62 -3.58 -20.42
C CYS A 7 11.94 -4.57 -21.37
N HIS A 8 12.51 -4.78 -22.57
CA HIS A 8 12.03 -5.68 -23.61
C HIS A 8 10.55 -5.51 -24.01
N PHE A 9 9.95 -4.37 -23.68
CA PHE A 9 8.57 -4.08 -24.01
C PHE A 9 8.41 -3.83 -25.53
N PRO A 10 7.45 -4.48 -26.21
CA PRO A 10 7.23 -4.30 -27.64
C PRO A 10 6.57 -2.94 -27.91
N SER A 11 7.32 -2.03 -28.53
CA SER A 11 6.85 -0.71 -28.95
C SER A 11 6.44 -0.73 -30.43
N LYS A 12 5.26 -0.15 -30.73
CA LYS A 12 4.87 0.25 -32.10
C LYS A 12 5.66 1.52 -32.42
N GLY A 13 6.41 1.49 -33.52
CA GLY A 13 7.56 2.35 -33.84
C GLY A 13 7.32 3.85 -34.07
N GLU A 14 6.46 4.50 -33.30
CA GLU A 14 6.18 5.95 -33.42
C GLU A 14 6.49 6.74 -32.14
N LYS A 15 7.02 6.08 -31.09
CA LYS A 15 7.27 6.72 -29.80
C LYS A 15 8.76 6.71 -29.45
N PHE A 16 9.35 7.90 -29.37
CA PHE A 16 10.74 8.16 -28.98
C PHE A 16 11.07 7.79 -27.53
N VAL A 17 10.07 7.48 -26.70
CA VAL A 17 10.24 7.14 -25.28
C VAL A 17 9.48 5.86 -24.96
N CYS A 18 10.15 4.92 -24.29
CA CYS A 18 9.52 3.68 -23.87
C CYS A 18 8.38 3.97 -22.86
N PRO A 19 7.14 3.53 -23.13
CA PRO A 19 6.00 3.79 -22.25
C PRO A 19 6.08 3.05 -20.90
N ASN A 20 6.97 2.06 -20.78
CA ASN A 20 7.10 1.23 -19.56
C ASN A 20 8.25 1.69 -18.65
N CYS A 21 9.42 2.03 -19.22
CA CYS A 21 10.60 2.41 -18.43
C CYS A 21 11.09 3.85 -18.65
N GLY A 22 10.49 4.59 -19.57
CA GLY A 22 10.86 5.99 -19.84
C GLY A 22 12.22 6.16 -20.52
N SER A 23 12.88 5.09 -20.97
CA SER A 23 14.14 5.18 -21.71
C SER A 23 13.91 5.66 -23.14
N ASP A 24 14.79 6.53 -23.64
CA ASP A 24 14.76 6.98 -25.03
C ASP A 24 14.97 5.80 -25.99
N LEU A 25 14.03 5.61 -26.91
CA LEU A 25 14.12 4.66 -28.01
C LEU A 25 14.79 5.39 -29.17
N GLN A 26 16.12 5.29 -29.26
CA GLN A 26 16.86 5.84 -30.41
C GLN A 26 16.33 5.20 -31.70
N THR A 27 15.69 6.00 -32.53
CA THR A 27 15.25 5.63 -33.87
C THR A 27 16.46 5.52 -34.80
N GLY A 28 16.78 4.28 -35.20
CA GLY A 28 17.21 3.96 -36.56
C GLY A 28 18.65 4.27 -36.96
N LYS A 29 19.35 3.22 -37.43
CA LYS A 29 20.57 3.28 -38.25
C LYS A 29 20.46 4.33 -39.37
N GLN A 30 21.47 5.20 -39.49
CA GLN A 30 21.98 5.70 -40.76
C GLN A 30 23.51 5.72 -40.73
N GLY A 31 24.09 5.53 -41.91
CA GLY A 31 25.50 5.29 -42.20
C GLY A 31 26.46 6.40 -41.76
N SER A 32 27.74 6.03 -41.86
CA SER A 32 28.96 6.81 -41.78
C SER A 32 28.86 8.28 -42.24
N GLU A 33 29.36 9.23 -41.43
CA GLU A 33 30.58 10.01 -41.70
C GLU A 33 30.71 11.21 -40.74
N SER A 34 31.95 11.39 -40.28
CA SER A 34 32.67 12.59 -39.85
C SER A 34 32.08 13.64 -38.90
N GLN A 35 32.95 13.93 -37.92
CA GLN A 35 32.90 14.96 -36.89
C GLN A 35 32.76 16.38 -37.44
N THR A 36 31.96 17.20 -36.75
CA THR A 36 32.40 18.57 -36.43
C THR A 36 31.89 18.96 -35.04
N ILE A 37 32.83 19.33 -34.19
CA ILE A 37 32.64 19.84 -32.83
C ILE A 37 32.18 21.30 -32.93
N SER A 38 31.07 21.64 -32.25
CA SER A 38 30.80 23.03 -31.84
C SER A 38 29.99 23.07 -30.53
N HIS A 39 30.65 23.60 -29.50
CA HIS A 39 30.25 24.03 -28.15
C HIS A 39 28.81 23.79 -27.62
N PRO A 40 28.67 23.29 -26.36
CA PRO A 40 27.39 23.11 -25.70
C PRO A 40 26.91 24.40 -24.99
N LYS A 41 25.74 24.90 -25.39
CA LYS A 41 24.87 25.76 -24.57
C LYS A 41 23.46 25.17 -24.54
N GLU A 42 23.28 24.02 -23.89
CA GLU A 42 21.93 23.45 -23.73
C GLU A 42 21.86 22.46 -22.56
N ASN A 43 21.93 22.95 -21.31
CA ASN A 43 21.80 22.09 -20.11
C ASN A 43 20.64 22.45 -19.18
N THR A 44 19.87 23.51 -19.47
CA THR A 44 18.74 23.94 -18.64
C THR A 44 17.40 23.44 -19.20
N ASP A 45 17.22 23.45 -20.52
CA ASP A 45 15.98 23.01 -21.17
C ASP A 45 15.78 21.49 -21.15
N SER A 46 16.87 20.70 -21.19
CA SER A 46 16.80 19.24 -21.09
C SER A 46 16.35 18.77 -19.70
N LYS A 47 16.87 19.40 -18.62
CA LYS A 47 16.42 19.13 -17.24
C LYS A 47 14.97 19.54 -17.01
N ASN A 48 14.55 20.71 -17.49
CA ASN A 48 13.17 21.16 -17.37
C ASN A 48 12.19 20.26 -18.16
N ARG A 49 12.55 19.83 -19.38
CA ARG A 49 11.74 18.86 -20.15
C ARG A 49 11.68 17.49 -19.49
N GLN A 50 12.78 17.01 -18.88
CA GLN A 50 12.79 15.76 -18.12
C GLN A 50 11.94 15.85 -16.83
N MET A 51 11.96 16.97 -16.12
CA MET A 51 11.10 17.18 -14.94
C MET A 51 9.62 17.22 -15.35
N LEU A 52 9.28 17.96 -16.41
CA LEU A 52 7.90 18.03 -16.92
C LEU A 52 7.40 16.66 -17.41
N ALA A 53 8.26 15.87 -18.04
CA ALA A 53 7.94 14.51 -18.47
C ALA A 53 7.74 13.56 -17.27
N LYS A 54 8.58 13.66 -16.23
CA LYS A 54 8.43 12.89 -14.99
C LYS A 54 7.14 13.26 -14.25
N GLU A 55 6.79 14.54 -14.20
CA GLU A 55 5.55 15.02 -13.59
C GLU A 55 4.31 14.52 -14.34
N LYS A 56 4.28 14.65 -15.67
CA LYS A 56 3.20 14.11 -16.51
C LYS A 56 3.06 12.58 -16.35
N HIS A 57 4.18 11.88 -16.28
CA HIS A 57 4.19 10.43 -16.03
C HIS A 57 3.65 10.09 -14.63
N PHE A 58 3.99 10.88 -13.61
CA PHE A 58 3.48 10.69 -12.25
C PHE A 58 1.97 10.92 -12.17
N ILE A 59 1.47 12.02 -12.74
CA ILE A 59 0.03 12.34 -12.80
C ILE A 59 -0.75 11.24 -13.52
N HIS A 60 -0.22 10.76 -14.65
CA HIS A 60 -0.85 9.66 -15.40
C HIS A 60 -0.90 8.37 -14.58
N ARG A 61 0.19 8.05 -13.86
CA ARG A 61 0.24 6.87 -12.98
C ARG A 61 -0.74 6.99 -11.80
N MET A 62 -0.87 8.17 -11.20
CA MET A 62 -1.83 8.44 -10.13
C MET A 62 -3.28 8.36 -10.62
N LYS A 63 -3.58 8.87 -11.82
CA LYS A 63 -4.91 8.75 -12.42
C LYS A 63 -5.29 7.29 -12.66
N ARG A 64 -4.34 6.47 -13.14
CA ARG A 64 -4.55 5.02 -13.30
C ARG A 64 -4.75 4.32 -11.95
N TYR A 65 -3.96 4.68 -10.93
CA TYR A 65 -4.14 4.14 -9.58
C TYR A 65 -5.50 4.50 -8.98
N MET A 66 -5.96 5.75 -9.13
CA MET A 66 -7.29 6.15 -8.65
C MET A 66 -8.41 5.41 -9.40
N ALA A 67 -8.27 5.21 -10.71
CA ALA A 67 -9.21 4.38 -11.47
C ALA A 67 -9.23 2.92 -10.97
N TYR A 68 -8.05 2.36 -10.68
CA TYR A 68 -7.90 1.05 -10.05
C TYR A 68 -8.59 0.99 -8.68
N LEU A 69 -8.37 1.99 -7.82
CA LEU A 69 -8.95 2.04 -6.49
C LEU A 69 -10.48 2.14 -6.56
N ILE A 70 -11.02 3.00 -7.42
CA ILE A 70 -12.47 3.10 -7.66
C ILE A 70 -13.04 1.77 -8.18
N PHE A 71 -12.34 1.11 -9.10
CA PHE A 71 -12.75 -0.20 -9.60
C PHE A 71 -12.80 -1.24 -8.47
N CYS A 72 -11.77 -1.29 -7.62
CA CYS A 72 -11.73 -2.19 -6.46
C CYS A 72 -12.82 -1.87 -5.43
N LEU A 73 -13.13 -0.60 -5.20
CA LEU A 73 -14.23 -0.20 -4.30
C LEU A 73 -15.59 -0.68 -4.83
N LYS A 74 -15.81 -0.62 -6.15
CA LYS A 74 -17.04 -1.13 -6.77
C LYS A 74 -17.10 -2.65 -6.81
N HIS A 75 -15.95 -3.30 -6.89
CA HIS A 75 -15.83 -4.75 -7.04
C HIS A 75 -14.78 -5.33 -6.06
N PRO A 76 -15.06 -5.34 -4.75
CA PRO A 76 -14.07 -5.72 -3.73
C PRO A 76 -13.67 -7.21 -3.78
N LEU A 77 -14.48 -8.05 -4.43
CA LEU A 77 -14.29 -9.51 -4.51
C LEU A 77 -14.03 -10.03 -5.94
N SER A 78 -13.89 -9.13 -6.93
CA SER A 78 -13.66 -9.54 -8.32
C SER A 78 -12.27 -10.11 -8.54
N ASN A 79 -12.12 -10.93 -9.59
CA ASN A 79 -10.84 -11.50 -9.98
C ASN A 79 -10.00 -10.46 -10.70
N LEU A 80 -9.25 -9.66 -9.93
CA LEU A 80 -8.30 -8.64 -10.40
C LEU A 80 -7.30 -9.12 -11.48
N LYS A 81 -7.05 -10.43 -11.56
CA LYS A 81 -6.16 -11.03 -12.56
C LYS A 81 -6.66 -10.92 -14.00
N LYS A 82 -7.98 -10.82 -14.22
CA LYS A 82 -8.58 -10.75 -15.57
C LYS A 82 -8.85 -9.33 -16.04
N ASP A 83 -9.13 -8.41 -15.11
CA ASP A 83 -9.80 -7.15 -15.46
C ASP A 83 -8.88 -5.92 -15.43
N VAL A 84 -7.67 -6.02 -14.85
CA VAL A 84 -6.73 -4.88 -14.76
C VAL A 84 -5.35 -5.26 -15.31
N PRO A 85 -5.01 -4.88 -16.55
CA PRO A 85 -3.66 -4.98 -17.05
C PRO A 85 -2.78 -3.92 -16.38
N GLU A 86 -1.54 -4.28 -16.01
CA GLU A 86 -0.53 -3.47 -15.30
C GLU A 86 -0.56 -3.48 -13.75
N SER A 87 -0.59 -4.67 -13.15
CA SER A 87 -0.71 -4.87 -11.71
C SER A 87 0.58 -4.65 -10.89
N TYR A 88 1.80 -4.64 -11.46
CA TYR A 88 3.04 -4.84 -10.67
C TYR A 88 3.29 -3.85 -9.50
N LEU A 89 2.77 -2.62 -9.57
CA LEU A 89 3.07 -1.57 -8.59
C LEU A 89 1.90 -1.14 -7.69
N TYR A 90 0.64 -1.47 -8.02
CA TYR A 90 -0.50 -0.89 -7.31
C TYR A 90 -0.59 -1.35 -5.86
N TRP A 91 -0.31 -2.62 -5.56
CA TRP A 91 -0.24 -3.10 -4.17
C TRP A 91 0.80 -2.35 -3.32
N LYS A 92 1.93 -1.91 -3.90
CA LYS A 92 2.95 -1.14 -3.17
C LYS A 92 2.45 0.25 -2.83
N ILE A 93 1.76 0.88 -3.77
CA ILE A 93 1.13 2.19 -3.57
C ILE A 93 0.06 2.06 -2.49
N SER A 94 -0.82 1.05 -2.59
CA SER A 94 -1.85 0.75 -1.61
C SER A 94 -1.29 0.50 -0.21
N LEU A 95 -0.23 -0.32 -0.09
CA LEU A 95 0.47 -0.56 1.17
C LEU A 95 1.03 0.75 1.75
N LEU A 96 1.72 1.55 0.93
CA LEU A 96 2.31 2.81 1.37
C LEU A 96 1.25 3.78 1.89
N LEU A 97 0.14 3.96 1.16
CA LEU A 97 -0.97 4.80 1.62
C LEU A 97 -1.56 4.29 2.93
N LEU A 98 -1.83 2.98 3.02
CA LEU A 98 -2.41 2.37 4.21
C LEU A 98 -1.52 2.57 5.44
N VAL A 99 -0.20 2.38 5.29
CA VAL A 99 0.79 2.60 6.37
C VAL A 99 0.80 4.06 6.79
N ILE A 100 0.91 5.00 5.85
CA ILE A 100 1.01 6.43 6.16
C ILE A 100 -0.26 6.92 6.85
N PHE A 101 -1.44 6.59 6.29
CA PHE A 101 -2.72 7.03 6.83
C PHE A 101 -2.94 6.47 8.23
N ASN A 102 -2.74 5.18 8.45
CA ASN A 102 -2.89 4.59 9.78
C ASN A 102 -1.87 5.14 10.79
N THR A 103 -0.61 5.35 10.39
CA THR A 103 0.42 5.94 11.27
C THR A 103 0.01 7.33 11.74
N LEU A 104 -0.42 8.18 10.81
CA LEU A 104 -0.85 9.54 11.12
C LEU A 104 -2.10 9.54 12.00
N THR A 105 -3.10 8.72 11.66
CA THR A 105 -4.33 8.56 12.45
C THR A 105 -4.02 8.16 13.89
N VAL A 106 -3.24 7.10 14.11
CA VAL A 106 -2.91 6.60 15.46
C VAL A 106 -2.08 7.62 16.24
N THR A 107 -1.11 8.26 15.60
CA THR A 107 -0.26 9.28 16.26
C THR A 107 -1.09 10.49 16.71
N LEU A 108 -1.95 11.01 15.83
CA LEU A 108 -2.81 12.16 16.14
C LEU A 108 -3.87 11.79 17.18
N PHE A 109 -4.47 10.60 17.06
CA PHE A 109 -5.42 10.06 18.02
C PHE A 109 -4.80 9.97 19.42
N LEU A 110 -3.58 9.42 19.53
CA LEU A 110 -2.91 9.27 20.82
C LEU A 110 -2.51 10.63 21.41
N LYS A 111 -1.98 11.54 20.58
CA LYS A 111 -1.65 12.91 20.99
C LYS A 111 -2.87 13.64 21.56
N GLN A 112 -4.01 13.55 20.87
CA GLN A 112 -5.26 14.18 21.30
C GLN A 112 -5.82 13.53 22.56
N SER A 113 -5.83 12.20 22.60
CA SER A 113 -6.30 11.44 23.77
C SER A 113 -5.51 11.80 25.03
N LEU A 114 -4.19 11.95 24.94
CA LEU A 114 -3.34 12.41 26.04
C LEU A 114 -3.67 13.85 26.45
N SER A 115 -3.85 14.76 25.49
CA SER A 115 -4.23 16.16 25.77
C SER A 115 -5.58 16.25 26.49
N TYR A 116 -6.57 15.45 26.08
CA TYR A 116 -7.86 15.40 26.75
C TYR A 116 -7.78 14.70 28.10
N TYR A 117 -6.98 13.64 28.23
CA TYR A 117 -6.74 12.98 29.50
C TYR A 117 -6.14 13.95 30.52
N GLU A 118 -5.15 14.77 30.16
CA GLU A 118 -4.62 15.82 31.04
C GLU A 118 -5.65 16.88 31.42
N TRP A 119 -6.62 17.16 30.55
CA TRP A 119 -7.73 18.07 30.84
C TRP A 119 -8.71 17.43 31.84
N PHE A 120 -9.11 16.18 31.62
CA PHE A 120 -9.98 15.44 32.53
C PHE A 120 -9.31 15.14 33.89
N ALA A 121 -8.02 14.81 33.90
CA ALA A 121 -7.25 14.56 35.12
C ALA A 121 -7.02 15.84 35.95
N ARG A 122 -7.15 17.04 35.35
CA ARG A 122 -7.18 18.30 36.10
C ARG A 122 -8.52 18.55 36.80
N ILE A 123 -9.61 18.01 36.26
CA ILE A 123 -10.96 18.19 36.79
C ILE A 123 -11.32 17.06 37.77
N SER A 124 -10.71 15.89 37.61
CA SER A 124 -10.97 14.69 38.40
C SER A 124 -9.87 14.43 39.42
N LEU A 125 -10.19 13.69 40.49
CA LEU A 125 -9.24 13.20 41.51
C LEU A 125 -8.26 12.12 40.99
N LEU A 126 -8.30 11.80 39.70
CA LEU A 126 -7.41 10.80 39.11
C LEU A 126 -5.95 11.30 39.08
N PRO A 127 -4.97 10.41 39.33
CA PRO A 127 -3.56 10.76 39.27
C PRO A 127 -3.19 11.23 37.86
N SER A 128 -2.57 12.41 37.76
CA SER A 128 -2.06 12.92 36.48
C SER A 128 -0.86 12.09 36.01
N LEU A 129 -1.06 11.25 35.02
CA LEU A 129 0.03 10.57 34.29
C LEU A 129 0.77 11.59 33.43
N LYS A 130 1.93 12.07 33.89
CA LYS A 130 2.86 12.86 33.08
C LYS A 130 3.68 11.93 32.19
N VAL A 131 3.11 11.52 31.06
CA VAL A 131 3.83 10.75 30.05
C VAL A 131 4.52 11.73 29.10
N ALA A 132 5.85 11.67 29.01
CA ALA A 132 6.62 12.43 28.02
C ALA A 132 6.37 11.83 26.61
N PHE A 133 5.23 12.19 26.01
CA PHE A 133 4.87 11.71 24.68
C PHE A 133 5.61 12.52 23.61
N LEU A 134 6.46 11.84 22.85
CA LEU A 134 7.21 12.43 21.73
C LEU A 134 6.57 11.97 20.40
N PRO A 135 5.68 12.79 19.77
CA PRO A 135 4.86 12.33 18.66
C PRO A 135 5.66 11.88 17.44
N LEU A 136 6.80 12.53 17.18
CA LEU A 136 7.68 12.22 16.05
C LEU A 136 8.29 10.82 16.18
N LEU A 137 8.84 10.49 17.36
CA LEU A 137 9.47 9.19 17.61
C LEU A 137 8.41 8.07 17.60
N PHE A 138 7.25 8.34 18.21
CA PHE A 138 6.13 7.41 18.21
C PHE A 138 5.64 7.12 16.79
N SER A 139 5.46 8.17 15.96
CA SER A 139 5.08 8.05 14.56
C SER A 139 6.08 7.21 13.77
N LEU A 140 7.40 7.44 13.94
CA LEU A 140 8.43 6.67 13.25
C LEU A 140 8.39 5.18 13.62
N ARG A 141 8.29 4.86 14.91
CA ARG A 141 8.16 3.48 15.39
C ARG A 141 6.89 2.81 14.86
N THR A 142 5.77 3.54 14.88
CA THR A 142 4.48 3.06 14.36
C THR A 142 4.54 2.81 12.85
N LEU A 143 5.21 3.70 12.09
CA LEU A 143 5.40 3.56 10.65
C LEU A 143 6.18 2.29 10.32
N ILE A 144 7.30 2.06 11.00
CA ILE A 144 8.12 0.86 10.81
C ILE A 144 7.32 -0.39 11.18
N PHE A 145 6.62 -0.37 12.31
CA PHE A 145 5.78 -1.47 12.76
C PHE A 145 4.71 -1.81 11.71
N LEU A 146 3.94 -0.83 11.24
CA LEU A 146 2.87 -1.03 10.26
C LEU A 146 3.40 -1.44 8.88
N ALA A 147 4.54 -0.89 8.45
CA ALA A 147 5.19 -1.24 7.18
C ALA A 147 5.62 -2.72 7.14
N LEU A 148 5.96 -3.31 8.29
CA LEU A 148 6.30 -4.72 8.42
C LEU A 148 5.06 -5.58 8.68
N ALA A 149 4.11 -5.09 9.48
CA ALA A 149 2.89 -5.81 9.87
C ALA A 149 1.93 -6.05 8.70
N PHE A 150 1.58 -5.01 7.93
CA PHE A 150 0.58 -5.13 6.86
C PHE A 150 0.92 -6.15 5.75
N PRO A 151 2.15 -6.21 5.22
CA PRO A 151 2.50 -7.22 4.22
C PRO A 151 2.69 -8.63 4.81
N LEU A 152 2.90 -8.74 6.13
CA LEU A 152 3.13 -10.04 6.79
C LEU A 152 1.92 -10.96 6.64
N LEU A 153 0.69 -10.42 6.76
CA LEU A 153 -0.52 -11.22 6.66
C LEU A 153 -0.70 -11.90 5.30
N PRO A 154 -0.66 -11.20 4.14
CA PRO A 154 -0.72 -11.85 2.84
C PRO A 154 0.51 -12.74 2.56
N LEU A 155 1.68 -12.46 3.15
CA LEU A 155 2.85 -13.35 3.08
C LEU A 155 2.61 -14.68 3.81
N LEU A 156 2.01 -14.64 5.00
CA LEU A 156 1.65 -15.84 5.77
C LEU A 156 0.62 -16.69 5.01
N MET A 157 -0.42 -16.05 4.44
CA MET A 157 -1.39 -16.76 3.59
C MET A 157 -0.72 -17.42 2.38
N ALA A 158 0.21 -16.72 1.75
CA ALA A 158 0.99 -17.28 0.66
C ALA A 158 1.85 -18.47 1.08
N GLY A 159 2.44 -18.43 2.29
CA GLY A 159 3.20 -19.55 2.85
C GLY A 159 2.32 -20.80 3.05
N VAL A 160 1.13 -20.62 3.64
CA VAL A 160 0.14 -21.71 3.80
C VAL A 160 -0.27 -22.28 2.44
N ARG A 161 -0.42 -21.42 1.42
CA ARG A 161 -0.74 -21.83 0.05
C ARG A 161 0.38 -22.64 -0.60
N PHE A 162 1.64 -22.23 -0.45
CA PHE A 162 2.79 -22.94 -0.99
C PHE A 162 2.88 -24.36 -0.43
N TYR A 163 2.57 -24.51 0.86
CA TYR A 163 2.48 -25.82 1.52
C TYR A 163 1.30 -26.66 1.01
N SER A 164 0.12 -26.03 0.80
CA SER A 164 -1.12 -26.71 0.40
C SER A 164 -1.18 -27.13 -1.08
N ARG A 165 -0.59 -26.35 -2.00
CA ARG A 165 -0.56 -26.69 -3.44
C ARG A 165 0.80 -26.39 -4.07
N LYS A 166 1.36 -27.39 -4.77
CA LYS A 166 2.55 -27.28 -5.65
C LYS A 166 2.32 -26.41 -6.90
N GLY A 167 1.66 -25.26 -6.77
CA GLY A 167 1.36 -24.34 -7.86
C GLY A 167 2.42 -23.27 -8.05
N LYS A 168 2.55 -22.73 -9.28
CA LYS A 168 3.40 -21.57 -9.55
C LYS A 168 2.86 -20.34 -8.82
N TRP A 169 3.63 -19.88 -7.83
CA TRP A 169 3.30 -18.73 -7.00
C TRP A 169 3.89 -17.45 -7.58
N GLN A 170 3.05 -16.44 -7.83
CA GLN A 170 3.49 -15.10 -8.21
C GLN A 170 3.09 -14.12 -7.12
N ILE A 171 4.07 -13.70 -6.30
CA ILE A 171 3.89 -12.82 -5.13
C ILE A 171 3.05 -11.59 -5.48
N ASN A 172 3.37 -10.95 -6.59
CA ASN A 172 2.75 -9.69 -6.97
C ASN A 172 1.26 -9.84 -7.31
N ASP A 173 0.86 -10.92 -7.99
CA ASP A 173 -0.55 -11.16 -8.30
C ASP A 173 -1.37 -11.31 -7.01
N GLN A 174 -0.82 -12.02 -6.04
CA GLN A 174 -1.46 -12.29 -4.75
C GLN A 174 -1.55 -11.03 -3.90
N MET A 175 -0.47 -10.25 -3.84
CA MET A 175 -0.45 -8.97 -3.16
C MET A 175 -1.46 -8.01 -3.79
N ASN A 176 -1.54 -7.92 -5.12
CA ASN A 176 -2.53 -7.07 -5.78
C ASN A 176 -3.97 -7.52 -5.53
N GLN A 177 -4.22 -8.83 -5.50
CA GLN A 177 -5.53 -9.36 -5.18
C GLN A 177 -5.92 -9.05 -3.73
N PHE A 178 -4.98 -9.22 -2.80
CA PHE A 178 -5.19 -8.91 -1.39
C PHE A 178 -5.43 -7.41 -1.17
N PHE A 179 -4.51 -6.55 -1.62
CA PHE A 179 -4.64 -5.10 -1.48
C PHE A 179 -5.83 -4.52 -2.25
N GLY A 180 -6.25 -5.16 -3.35
CA GLY A 180 -7.50 -4.85 -4.02
C GLY A 180 -8.73 -5.22 -3.18
N SER A 181 -8.71 -6.36 -2.48
CA SER A 181 -9.82 -6.78 -1.61
C SER A 181 -9.98 -5.92 -0.35
N ILE A 182 -8.89 -5.28 0.11
CA ILE A 182 -8.91 -4.35 1.24
C ILE A 182 -8.91 -2.87 0.79
N SER A 183 -9.26 -2.58 -0.46
CA SER A 183 -9.29 -1.19 -0.97
C SER A 183 -10.25 -0.30 -0.17
N LEU A 184 -11.32 -0.89 0.38
CA LEU A 184 -12.25 -0.19 1.27
C LEU A 184 -11.58 0.23 2.58
N SER A 185 -10.68 -0.59 3.16
CA SER A 185 -9.89 -0.21 4.34
C SER A 185 -8.95 0.96 4.03
N ILE A 186 -8.36 1.01 2.83
CA ILE A 186 -7.52 2.15 2.41
C ILE A 186 -8.35 3.44 2.39
N PHE A 187 -9.58 3.37 1.86
CA PHE A 187 -10.48 4.52 1.83
C PHE A 187 -10.94 4.94 3.24
N LEU A 188 -11.27 3.99 4.11
CA LEU A 188 -11.61 4.26 5.50
C LEU A 188 -10.45 4.91 6.26
N SER A 189 -9.22 4.42 6.05
CA SER A 189 -8.03 4.96 6.72
C SER A 189 -7.75 6.41 6.32
N PHE A 190 -8.06 6.78 5.06
CA PHE A 190 -7.99 8.15 4.60
C PHE A 190 -9.03 9.05 5.30
N ILE A 191 -10.27 8.58 5.45
CA ILE A 191 -11.32 9.31 6.18
C ILE A 191 -10.92 9.45 7.65
N ALA A 192 -10.47 8.36 8.28
CA ALA A 192 -10.04 8.36 9.67
C ALA A 192 -8.88 9.34 9.91
N MET A 193 -7.93 9.43 8.96
CA MET A 193 -6.85 10.41 9.00
C MET A 193 -7.38 11.84 8.94
N ILE A 194 -8.32 12.16 8.04
CA ILE A 194 -8.92 13.51 7.96
C ILE A 194 -9.65 13.85 9.25
N LEU A 195 -10.41 12.91 9.81
CA LEU A 195 -11.11 13.10 11.08
C LEU A 195 -10.13 13.31 12.25
N ALA A 196 -9.01 12.59 12.25
CA ALA A 196 -7.95 12.78 13.23
C ALA A 196 -7.28 14.16 13.13
N PHE A 197 -7.33 14.83 11.97
CA PHE A 197 -6.87 16.22 11.84
C PHE A 197 -7.91 17.26 12.33
N SER A 198 -9.21 17.00 12.19
CA SER A 198 -10.26 17.99 12.49
C SER A 198 -10.65 18.07 13.98
N ALA A 199 -10.53 16.98 14.72
CA ALA A 199 -10.36 16.91 16.17
C ALA A 199 -11.32 17.72 17.09
N PRO A 200 -12.63 17.46 17.06
CA PRO A 200 -13.41 17.45 18.31
C PRO A 200 -13.54 16.04 18.91
N ILE A 201 -13.67 15.97 20.24
CA ILE A 201 -13.78 14.74 21.06
C ILE A 201 -14.80 13.73 20.49
N LEU A 202 -15.91 14.20 19.92
CA LEU A 202 -16.95 13.37 19.33
C LEU A 202 -16.44 12.51 18.15
N PHE A 203 -15.42 12.95 17.43
CA PHE A 203 -14.85 12.16 16.33
C PHE A 203 -13.86 11.08 16.82
N LEU A 204 -13.39 11.10 18.07
CA LEU A 204 -12.53 10.02 18.59
C LEU A 204 -13.26 8.68 18.58
N LEU A 205 -14.54 8.66 18.98
CA LEU A 205 -15.38 7.46 18.92
C LEU A 205 -15.55 6.99 17.46
N VAL A 206 -15.75 7.93 16.53
CA VAL A 206 -15.87 7.62 15.10
C VAL A 206 -14.58 7.02 14.56
N ILE A 207 -13.41 7.58 14.91
CA ILE A 207 -12.10 7.03 14.51
C ILE A 207 -11.93 5.61 15.03
N ILE A 208 -12.28 5.32 16.29
CA ILE A 208 -12.22 3.97 16.85
C ILE A 208 -13.14 3.03 16.06
N CYS A 209 -14.39 3.43 15.78
CA CYS A 209 -15.31 2.64 14.98
C CYS A 209 -14.76 2.35 13.58
N LEU A 210 -14.14 3.34 12.92
CA LEU A 210 -13.51 3.15 11.60
C LEU A 210 -12.35 2.15 11.67
N LEU A 211 -11.49 2.24 12.68
CA LEU A 211 -10.39 1.28 12.89
C LEU A 211 -10.91 -0.15 13.14
N VAL A 212 -11.99 -0.29 13.90
CA VAL A 212 -12.63 -1.61 14.12
C VAL A 212 -13.18 -2.17 12.80
N ILE A 213 -13.84 -1.33 11.99
CA ILE A 213 -14.33 -1.73 10.67
C ILE A 213 -13.16 -2.16 9.76
N GLU A 214 -12.02 -1.47 9.78
CA GLU A 214 -10.82 -1.88 9.03
C GLU A 214 -10.34 -3.28 9.43
N ILE A 215 -10.33 -3.60 10.72
CA ILE A 215 -9.98 -4.94 11.23
C ILE A 215 -10.98 -5.99 10.73
N ILE A 216 -12.28 -5.68 10.75
CA ILE A 216 -13.32 -6.59 10.26
C ILE A 216 -13.12 -6.88 8.77
N ILE A 217 -12.87 -5.85 7.96
CA ILE A 217 -12.60 -6.02 6.52
C ILE A 217 -11.38 -6.90 6.29
N LEU A 218 -10.33 -6.72 7.09
CA LEU A 218 -9.13 -7.55 7.02
C LEU A 218 -9.46 -9.03 7.27
N ILE A 219 -10.24 -9.33 8.31
CA ILE A 219 -10.67 -10.70 8.65
C ILE A 219 -11.54 -11.30 7.54
N VAL A 220 -12.47 -10.52 6.97
CA VAL A 220 -13.32 -10.96 5.86
C VAL A 220 -12.49 -11.23 4.60
N ALA A 221 -11.52 -10.37 4.29
CA ALA A 221 -10.62 -10.55 3.15
C ALA A 221 -9.78 -11.83 3.30
N VAL A 222 -9.22 -12.08 4.49
CA VAL A 222 -8.51 -13.34 4.81
C VAL A 222 -9.42 -14.54 4.57
N SER A 223 -10.62 -14.50 5.15
CA SER A 223 -11.57 -15.61 5.08
C SER A 223 -11.95 -15.91 3.63
N PHE A 224 -12.31 -14.87 2.86
CA PHE A 224 -12.64 -15.01 1.44
C PHE A 224 -11.49 -15.61 0.62
N PHE A 225 -10.25 -15.21 0.92
CA PHE A 225 -9.06 -15.76 0.27
C PHE A 225 -8.93 -17.27 0.50
N TYR A 226 -9.11 -17.71 1.76
CA TYR A 226 -9.07 -19.12 2.10
C TYR A 226 -10.23 -19.91 1.50
N PHE A 227 -11.47 -19.41 1.54
CA PHE A 227 -12.64 -20.10 1.00
C PHE A 227 -12.64 -20.22 -0.52
N LYS A 228 -12.23 -19.17 -1.22
CA LYS A 228 -12.17 -19.16 -2.70
C LYS A 228 -11.17 -20.16 -3.25
N GLU A 229 -10.07 -20.39 -2.54
CA GLU A 229 -8.96 -21.22 -3.04
C GLU A 229 -9.00 -22.66 -2.54
N ASN A 230 -9.62 -22.91 -1.38
CA ASN A 230 -9.68 -24.21 -0.74
C ASN A 230 -11.07 -24.88 -0.82
N LEU A 231 -11.78 -24.71 -1.95
CA LEU A 231 -13.10 -25.30 -2.19
C LEU A 231 -13.18 -26.83 -1.96
N ASN A 232 -12.04 -27.52 -1.94
CA ASN A 232 -11.94 -28.97 -1.74
C ASN A 232 -11.63 -29.37 -0.28
N LEU A 233 -11.34 -28.43 0.62
CA LEU A 233 -11.14 -28.71 2.04
C LEU A 233 -12.48 -28.65 2.77
N SER A 234 -12.65 -29.50 3.78
CA SER A 234 -13.82 -29.41 4.66
C SER A 234 -13.87 -28.00 5.29
N PRO A 235 -15.06 -27.43 5.50
CA PRO A 235 -15.20 -26.08 6.06
C PRO A 235 -14.49 -25.98 7.42
N LEU A 236 -14.52 -27.06 8.22
CA LEU A 236 -13.86 -27.15 9.52
C LEU A 236 -12.33 -27.02 9.39
N ASN A 237 -11.72 -27.66 8.40
CA ASN A 237 -10.29 -27.51 8.13
C ASN A 237 -9.96 -26.10 7.64
N THR A 238 -10.81 -25.48 6.82
CA THR A 238 -10.62 -24.09 6.36
C THR A 238 -10.69 -23.09 7.51
N TYR A 239 -11.65 -23.22 8.42
CA TYR A 239 -11.72 -22.39 9.63
C TYR A 239 -10.50 -22.59 10.53
N SER A 240 -10.02 -23.82 10.70
CA SER A 240 -8.81 -24.11 11.49
C SER A 240 -7.56 -23.43 10.91
N LEU A 241 -7.41 -23.40 9.58
CA LEU A 241 -6.30 -22.74 8.90
C LEU A 241 -6.36 -21.21 9.02
N ILE A 242 -7.57 -20.64 8.90
CA ILE A 242 -7.79 -19.20 9.13
C ILE A 242 -7.38 -18.84 10.56
N LEU A 243 -7.88 -19.59 11.55
CA LEU A 243 -7.58 -19.36 12.96
C LEU A 243 -6.09 -19.51 13.26
N LEU A 244 -5.43 -20.54 12.74
CA LEU A 244 -3.98 -20.73 12.87
C LEU A 244 -3.20 -19.56 12.26
N THR A 245 -3.58 -19.10 11.07
CA THR A 245 -2.93 -17.95 10.40
C THR A 245 -3.08 -16.68 11.24
N CYS A 246 -4.27 -16.43 11.79
CA CYS A 246 -4.52 -15.30 12.68
C CYS A 246 -3.69 -15.38 13.96
N ILE A 247 -3.58 -16.56 14.59
CA ILE A 247 -2.74 -16.75 15.78
C ILE A 247 -1.27 -16.45 15.47
N ILE A 248 -0.73 -17.05 14.40
CA ILE A 248 0.67 -16.81 13.99
C ILE A 248 0.89 -15.32 13.71
N TYR A 249 -0.04 -14.68 13.00
CA TYR A 249 0.01 -13.25 12.72
C TYR A 249 0.05 -12.42 14.02
N ILE A 250 -0.84 -12.69 14.98
CA ILE A 250 -0.86 -11.99 16.28
C ILE A 250 0.45 -12.21 17.05
N CYS A 251 0.96 -13.44 17.10
CA CYS A 251 2.25 -13.73 17.73
C CYS A 251 3.38 -12.92 17.09
N CYS A 252 3.43 -12.86 15.76
CA CYS A 252 4.41 -12.05 15.05
C CYS A 252 4.24 -10.55 15.34
N LEU A 253 3.01 -10.04 15.46
CA LEU A 253 2.76 -8.65 15.83
C LEU A 253 3.25 -8.35 17.24
N ILE A 254 3.04 -9.25 18.21
CA ILE A 254 3.54 -9.08 19.58
C ILE A 254 5.07 -9.03 19.59
N ILE A 255 5.73 -9.99 18.92
CA ILE A 255 7.20 -10.03 18.82
C ILE A 255 7.72 -8.76 18.14
N LEU A 256 7.10 -8.35 17.02
CA LEU A 256 7.46 -7.14 16.31
C LEU A 256 7.28 -5.89 17.18
N GLY A 257 6.22 -5.85 17.99
CA GLY A 257 5.98 -4.79 18.96
C GLY A 257 7.09 -4.69 20.00
N ILE A 258 7.48 -5.83 20.60
CA ILE A 258 8.57 -5.91 21.59
C ILE A 258 9.92 -5.51 20.97
N LEU A 259 10.17 -5.84 19.71
CA LEU A 259 11.43 -5.49 19.04
C LEU A 259 11.54 -4.01 18.69
N ILE A 260 10.41 -3.32 18.48
CA ILE A 260 10.38 -1.93 18.02
C ILE A 260 10.20 -0.93 19.19
N TYR A 261 9.52 -1.33 20.25
CA TYR A 261 9.15 -0.45 21.37
C TYR A 261 9.97 -0.69 22.63
#